data_AF-A0A7C4UYF0-F1
#
_entry.id   AF-A0A7C4UYF0-F1
#
_cell.length_a   1.000
_cell.length_b   1.000
_cell.length_c   1.000
_cell.angle_alpha   90.00
_cell.angle_beta   90.00
_cell.angle_gamma   90.00
#
_symmetry.space_group_name_H-M   'P 1'
#
loop_
_entity.id
_entity.type
_entity.pdbx_description
1 polymer ?
#
loop_
_entity_poly.entity_id
_entity_poly.type
_entity_poly.pdbx_seq_one_letter_code
_entity_poly.pdbx_strand_id
1 'polypeptide(L)'
;MLTTWVTLRQAEEALKGGRLEDACRLLLQPEVQGHRRASELMQQLGLAYLARVEQHLQHDDSSAAWDDLLRAEAAGVHSKELLRLRHELQQRTLRDVNKLLAAGDPQRALKLAELLKDRGVQSPEQATAEELARGWALAQELTSRGELGQALAELERVGRHGCDALETYRAELKRKQREFEGLITQLHRALEKGNWREVVHLADQVLAVAPQHAEARKARAKAWRAVEPPTLTGGAAELAKRLELPPEELPRRMLLWIDGVGGFLLCLAPRVSLGQATPDAYVDVPLFADISRLHGYITRDAEGYLLEAVRPMRVNQHQTDKALLQDGDRLTLGSSCQVRFHKAVEISGTARLEILSGHRLPLSLDGVILMADTCLLGPAGQAHIVVPDLERPVVLFRRKDGLAVQAVGEFNVDGKRTRDRSNLTSRSTVSGEQFRFSIEPVGASLGKAQA
;
A
#
# COMPACT_ATOMS: atom_id res chain seq x y z
N MET A 1 -45.91 20.58 -4.36
CA MET A 1 -46.01 21.57 -3.26
C MET A 1 -45.83 20.91 -1.87
N LEU A 2 -46.56 19.85 -1.53
CA LEU A 2 -46.39 19.14 -0.24
C LEU A 2 -44.99 18.53 -0.06
N THR A 3 -44.41 17.95 -1.11
CA THR A 3 -43.07 17.32 -1.08
C THR A 3 -41.96 18.34 -0.82
N THR A 4 -41.96 19.47 -1.51
CA THR A 4 -40.97 20.56 -1.31
C THR A 4 -40.97 21.10 0.12
N TRP A 5 -42.14 21.28 0.73
CA TRP A 5 -42.24 21.76 2.11
C TRP A 5 -41.68 20.74 3.12
N VAL A 6 -41.94 19.44 2.93
CA VAL A 6 -41.38 18.38 3.78
C VAL A 6 -39.85 18.36 3.66
N THR A 7 -39.30 18.43 2.45
CA THR A 7 -37.85 18.45 2.22
C THR A 7 -37.19 19.67 2.89
N LEU A 8 -37.77 20.87 2.77
CA LEU A 8 -37.27 22.07 3.45
C LEU A 8 -37.26 21.93 4.97
N ARG A 9 -38.31 21.34 5.53
CA ARG A 9 -38.39 21.10 6.98
C ARG A 9 -37.36 20.07 7.45
N GLN A 10 -37.19 18.98 6.70
CA GLN A 10 -36.16 17.97 6.99
C GLN A 10 -34.75 18.56 6.90
N ALA A 11 -34.49 19.42 5.92
CA ALA A 11 -33.21 20.13 5.81
C ALA A 11 -32.97 21.04 7.02
N GLU A 12 -33.99 21.77 7.47
CA GLU A 12 -33.90 22.61 8.67
C GLU A 12 -33.66 21.79 9.96
N GLU A 13 -34.32 20.63 10.10
CA GLU A 13 -34.11 19.71 11.23
C GLU A 13 -32.72 19.07 11.20
N ALA A 14 -32.21 18.69 10.02
CA ALA A 14 -30.86 18.19 9.85
C ALA A 14 -29.81 19.23 10.22
N LEU A 15 -30.00 20.48 9.78
CA LEU A 15 -29.12 21.59 10.10
C LEU A 15 -29.08 21.89 11.61
N LYS A 16 -30.25 21.96 12.27
CA LYS A 16 -30.34 22.12 13.73
C LYS A 16 -29.68 20.97 14.49
N GLY A 17 -29.71 19.76 13.93
CA GLY A 17 -29.07 18.57 14.48
C GLY A 17 -27.58 18.44 14.16
N GLY A 18 -26.95 19.41 13.49
CA GLY A 18 -25.53 19.35 13.10
C GLY A 18 -25.20 18.37 11.99
N ARG A 19 -26.20 17.76 11.33
CA ARG A 19 -26.03 16.82 10.22
C ARG A 19 -25.89 17.58 8.89
N LEU A 20 -24.74 18.23 8.70
CA LEU A 20 -24.50 19.15 7.59
C LEU A 20 -24.56 18.46 6.22
N GLU A 21 -24.04 17.24 6.12
CA GLU A 21 -24.06 16.43 4.89
C GLU A 21 -25.50 16.11 4.45
N ASP A 22 -26.36 15.73 5.41
CA ASP A 22 -27.78 15.46 5.15
C ASP A 22 -28.53 16.71 4.74
N ALA A 23 -28.29 17.83 5.44
CA ALA A 23 -28.88 19.12 5.09
C ALA A 23 -28.46 19.55 3.67
N CYS A 24 -27.18 19.38 3.30
CA CYS A 24 -26.67 19.68 1.97
C CYS A 24 -27.35 18.85 0.88
N ARG A 25 -27.42 17.53 1.08
CA ARG A 25 -28.07 16.60 0.15
C ARG A 25 -29.54 16.96 -0.09
N LEU A 26 -30.27 17.33 0.96
CA LEU A 26 -31.68 17.73 0.88
C LEU A 26 -31.86 19.07 0.16
N LEU A 27 -30.97 20.04 0.38
CA LEU A 27 -31.03 21.37 -0.24
C LEU A 27 -30.59 21.39 -1.71
N LEU A 28 -29.81 20.39 -2.15
CA LEU A 28 -29.41 20.24 -3.56
C LEU A 28 -30.47 19.56 -4.44
N GLN A 29 -31.55 19.03 -3.86
CA GLN A 29 -32.62 18.38 -4.61
C GLN A 29 -33.32 19.35 -5.59
N PRO A 30 -33.58 18.94 -6.85
CA PRO A 30 -34.16 19.82 -7.88
C PRO A 30 -35.50 20.45 -7.48
N GLU A 31 -36.29 19.75 -6.66
CA GLU A 31 -37.63 20.16 -6.22
C GLU A 31 -37.61 21.35 -5.25
N VAL A 32 -36.44 21.66 -4.70
CA VAL A 32 -36.22 22.70 -3.68
C VAL A 32 -35.37 23.86 -4.22
N GLN A 33 -34.68 23.66 -5.35
CA GLN A 33 -33.89 24.70 -6.00
C GLN A 33 -34.77 25.86 -6.46
N GLY A 34 -34.30 27.09 -6.27
CA GLY A 34 -35.05 28.31 -6.61
C GLY A 34 -36.03 28.80 -5.54
N HIS A 35 -36.29 28.03 -4.48
CA HIS A 35 -37.08 28.51 -3.35
C HIS A 35 -36.28 29.47 -2.45
N ARG A 36 -36.86 30.62 -2.12
CA ARG A 36 -36.26 31.59 -1.19
C ARG A 36 -35.83 30.94 0.14
N ARG A 37 -36.68 30.07 0.69
CA ARG A 37 -36.38 29.37 1.95
C ARG A 37 -35.20 28.41 1.82
N ALA A 38 -35.04 27.74 0.67
CA ALA A 38 -33.88 26.90 0.40
C ALA A 38 -32.60 27.73 0.35
N SER A 39 -32.65 28.93 -0.24
CA SER A 39 -31.52 29.86 -0.28
C SER A 39 -31.13 30.34 1.12
N GLU A 40 -32.09 30.66 1.99
CA GLU A 40 -31.83 31.01 3.40
C GLU A 40 -31.16 29.83 4.16
N LEU A 41 -31.67 28.61 3.99
CA LEU A 41 -31.09 27.42 4.61
C LEU A 41 -29.70 27.09 4.06
N MET A 42 -29.47 27.32 2.76
CA MET A 42 -28.15 27.13 2.14
C MET A 42 -27.12 28.11 2.72
N GLN A 43 -27.50 29.37 2.96
CA GLN A 43 -26.62 30.33 3.64
C GLN A 43 -26.29 29.89 5.07
N GLN A 44 -27.28 29.41 5.84
CA GLN A 44 -27.04 28.90 7.19
C GLN A 44 -26.15 27.65 7.20
N LEU A 45 -26.35 26.74 6.23
CA LEU A 45 -25.50 25.58 6.03
C LEU A 45 -24.05 25.97 5.71
N GLY A 46 -23.85 26.96 4.85
CA GLY A 46 -22.52 27.49 4.54
C GLY A 46 -21.82 28.06 5.78
N LEU A 47 -22.53 28.82 6.63
CA LEU A 47 -21.98 29.32 7.90
C LEU A 47 -21.64 28.18 8.87
N ALA A 48 -22.43 27.10 8.89
CA ALA A 48 -22.15 25.94 9.73
C ALA A 48 -20.89 25.17 9.26
N TYR A 49 -20.70 25.01 7.94
CA TYR A 49 -19.44 24.49 7.39
C TYR A 49 -18.26 25.37 7.76
N LEU A 50 -18.42 26.70 7.67
CA LEU A 50 -17.36 27.64 8.03
C LEU A 50 -16.93 27.50 9.50
N ALA A 51 -17.89 27.35 10.42
CA ALA A 51 -17.61 27.11 11.84
C ALA A 51 -16.89 25.76 12.08
N ARG A 52 -17.22 24.73 11.29
CA ARG A 52 -16.57 23.41 11.39
C ARG A 52 -15.12 23.41 10.86
N VAL A 53 -14.79 24.30 9.93
CA VAL A 53 -13.39 24.50 9.47
C VAL A 53 -12.46 24.83 10.64
N GLU A 54 -12.86 25.74 11.54
CA GLU A 54 -12.04 26.08 12.71
C GLU A 54 -11.81 24.88 13.64
N GLN A 55 -12.83 24.03 13.80
CA GLN A 55 -12.71 22.80 14.60
C GLN A 55 -11.72 21.82 13.96
N HIS A 56 -11.77 21.65 12.63
CA HIS A 56 -10.82 20.80 11.92
C HIS A 56 -9.38 21.34 12.02
N LEU A 57 -9.19 22.66 11.94
CA LEU A 57 -7.89 23.29 12.12
C LEU A 57 -7.29 23.02 13.51
N GLN A 58 -8.12 23.07 14.57
CA GLN A 58 -7.71 22.75 15.94
C GLN A 58 -7.25 21.28 16.11
N HIS A 59 -7.80 20.36 15.32
CA HIS A 59 -7.46 18.92 15.35
C HIS A 59 -6.41 18.50 14.31
N ASP A 60 -5.75 19.46 13.64
CA ASP A 60 -4.74 19.21 12.61
C ASP A 60 -5.27 18.48 11.34
N ASP A 61 -6.59 18.42 11.16
CA ASP A 61 -7.21 17.82 9.97
C ASP A 61 -7.38 18.85 8.84
N SER A 62 -6.27 19.15 8.18
CA SER A 62 -6.24 20.11 7.07
C SER A 62 -7.06 19.66 5.86
N SER A 63 -7.27 18.35 5.67
CA SER A 63 -8.04 17.87 4.51
C SER A 63 -9.53 18.13 4.71
N ALA A 64 -10.09 17.74 5.85
CA ALA A 64 -11.49 18.00 6.15
C ALA A 64 -11.79 19.50 6.24
N ALA A 65 -10.86 20.30 6.78
CA ALA A 65 -10.98 21.75 6.81
C ALA A 65 -11.09 22.37 5.40
N TRP A 66 -10.32 21.89 4.42
CA TRP A 66 -10.43 22.34 3.03
C TRP A 66 -11.76 21.95 2.39
N ASP A 67 -12.24 20.73 2.63
CA ASP A 67 -13.49 20.24 2.05
C ASP A 67 -14.68 21.06 2.55
N ASP A 68 -14.71 21.38 3.84
CA ASP A 68 -15.75 22.23 4.44
C ASP A 68 -15.65 23.69 3.99
N LEU A 69 -14.44 24.23 3.84
CA LEU A 69 -14.24 25.58 3.29
C LEU A 69 -14.83 25.68 1.87
N LEU A 70 -14.54 24.72 1.00
CA LEU A 70 -15.06 24.70 -0.37
C LEU A 70 -16.58 24.51 -0.41
N ARG A 71 -17.15 23.73 0.51
CA ARG A 71 -18.61 23.60 0.66
C ARG A 71 -19.24 24.91 1.13
N ALA A 72 -18.60 25.65 2.03
CA ALA A 72 -19.05 26.97 2.46
C ALA A 72 -19.02 27.98 1.28
N GLU A 73 -17.96 27.96 0.47
CA GLU A 73 -17.86 28.77 -0.75
C GLU A 73 -18.96 28.41 -1.76
N ALA A 74 -19.18 27.12 -2.01
CA ALA A 74 -20.22 26.64 -2.93
C ALA A 74 -21.65 26.98 -2.44
N ALA A 75 -21.86 27.09 -1.13
CA ALA A 75 -23.09 27.56 -0.53
C ALA A 75 -23.30 29.09 -0.64
N GLY A 76 -22.35 29.82 -1.23
CA GLY A 76 -22.42 31.26 -1.47
C GLY A 76 -21.99 32.12 -0.27
N VAL A 77 -21.23 31.55 0.68
CA VAL A 77 -20.68 32.33 1.80
C VAL A 77 -19.59 33.26 1.28
N HIS A 78 -19.77 34.55 1.52
CA HIS A 78 -18.79 35.58 1.21
C HIS A 78 -18.55 36.43 2.46
N SER A 79 -17.56 36.03 3.26
CA SER A 79 -17.21 36.71 4.52
C SER A 79 -15.71 36.95 4.63
N LYS A 80 -15.32 37.94 5.44
CA LYS A 80 -13.90 38.18 5.76
C LYS A 80 -13.26 36.99 6.47
N GLU A 81 -14.05 36.27 7.26
CA GLU A 81 -13.66 35.07 7.98
C GLU A 81 -13.33 33.91 7.03
N LEU A 82 -14.15 33.69 6.00
CA LEU A 82 -13.87 32.70 4.96
C LEU A 82 -12.57 32.99 4.23
N LEU A 83 -12.34 34.24 3.85
CA LEU A 83 -11.08 34.65 3.21
C LEU A 83 -9.86 34.45 4.14
N ARG A 84 -10.02 34.74 5.43
CA ARG A 84 -8.98 34.50 6.45
C ARG A 84 -8.66 33.02 6.59
N LEU A 85 -9.68 32.16 6.74
CA LEU A 85 -9.50 30.71 6.90
C LEU A 85 -8.92 30.06 5.64
N ARG A 86 -9.34 30.52 4.45
CA ARG A 86 -8.73 30.13 3.18
C ARG A 86 -7.24 30.45 3.14
N HIS A 87 -6.87 31.67 3.53
CA HIS A 87 -5.48 32.09 3.59
C HIS A 87 -4.68 31.25 4.60
N GLU A 88 -5.23 30.98 5.78
CA GLU A 88 -4.59 30.15 6.81
C GLU A 88 -4.33 28.72 6.32
N LEU A 89 -5.34 28.08 5.71
CA LEU A 89 -5.22 26.75 5.12
C LEU A 89 -4.20 26.69 3.99
N GLN A 90 -4.18 27.71 3.12
CA GLN A 90 -3.16 27.86 2.08
C GLN A 90 -1.76 27.92 2.70
N GLN A 91 -1.55 28.78 3.69
CA GLN A 91 -0.25 28.93 4.34
C GLN A 91 0.20 27.65 5.03
N ARG A 92 -0.71 26.94 5.72
CA ARG A 92 -0.38 25.68 6.39
C ARG A 92 -0.01 24.58 5.39
N THR A 93 -0.82 24.40 4.36
CA THR A 93 -0.58 23.37 3.35
C THR A 93 0.72 23.65 2.58
N LEU A 94 1.02 24.92 2.26
CA LEU A 94 2.31 25.29 1.65
C LEU A 94 3.50 25.01 2.57
N ARG A 95 3.37 25.22 3.89
CA ARG A 95 4.40 24.80 4.85
C ARG A 95 4.62 23.29 4.79
N ASP A 96 3.56 22.49 4.67
CA ASP A 96 3.68 21.03 4.60
C ASP A 96 4.32 20.56 3.29
N VAL A 97 4.01 21.20 2.15
CA VAL A 97 4.73 21.00 0.88
C VAL A 97 6.22 21.28 1.09
N ASN A 98 6.58 22.41 1.71
CA ASN A 98 7.97 22.76 1.97
C ASN A 98 8.66 21.80 2.95
N LYS A 99 7.96 21.27 3.96
CA LYS A 99 8.49 20.23 4.85
C LYS A 99 8.79 18.94 4.09
N LEU A 100 7.91 18.52 3.18
CA LEU A 100 8.12 17.32 2.36
C LEU A 100 9.32 17.49 1.42
N LEU A 101 9.47 18.67 0.82
CA LEU A 101 10.65 19.01 0.02
C LEU A 101 11.93 18.98 0.87
N ALA A 102 11.90 19.59 2.07
CA ALA A 102 13.03 19.56 3.00
C ALA A 102 13.36 18.13 3.49
N ALA A 103 12.38 17.22 3.50
CA ALA A 103 12.58 15.81 3.82
C ALA A 103 13.07 14.96 2.64
N GLY A 104 13.20 15.53 1.44
CA GLY A 104 13.62 14.79 0.25
C GLY A 104 12.52 13.94 -0.41
N ASP A 105 11.25 14.25 -0.16
CA ASP A 105 10.09 13.56 -0.73
C ASP A 105 9.34 14.45 -1.74
N PRO A 106 9.91 14.68 -2.94
CA PRO A 106 9.30 15.54 -3.96
C PRO A 106 8.00 14.97 -4.54
N GLN A 107 7.79 13.64 -4.46
CA GLN A 107 6.59 12.99 -4.99
C GLN A 107 5.36 13.32 -4.14
N ARG A 108 5.48 13.21 -2.81
CA ARG A 108 4.39 13.63 -1.91
C ARG A 108 4.20 15.14 -1.93
N ALA A 109 5.28 15.90 -1.99
CA ALA A 109 5.22 17.35 -2.10
C ALA A 109 4.45 17.78 -3.37
N LEU A 110 4.75 17.17 -4.52
CA LEU A 110 4.06 17.45 -5.78
C LEU A 110 2.57 17.17 -5.68
N LYS A 111 2.19 16.00 -5.17
CA LYS A 111 0.77 15.63 -5.00
C LYS A 111 0.02 16.65 -4.14
N LEU A 112 0.64 17.13 -3.06
CA LEU A 112 0.02 18.12 -2.17
C LEU A 112 -0.05 19.51 -2.81
N ALA A 113 0.95 19.90 -3.61
CA ALA A 113 0.95 21.15 -4.36
C ALA A 113 -0.08 21.17 -5.50
N GLU A 114 -0.26 20.04 -6.20
CA GLU A 114 -1.32 19.84 -7.20
C GLU A 114 -2.70 19.89 -6.55
N LEU A 115 -2.88 19.27 -5.37
CA LEU A 115 -4.13 19.36 -4.62
C LEU A 115 -4.47 20.81 -4.23
N LEU A 116 -3.48 21.62 -3.84
CA LEU A 116 -3.70 23.06 -3.57
C LEU A 116 -4.18 23.81 -4.81
N LYS A 117 -3.58 23.53 -5.97
CA LYS A 117 -3.97 24.12 -7.26
C LYS A 117 -5.39 23.72 -7.65
N ASP A 118 -5.75 22.45 -7.48
CA ASP A 118 -7.10 21.93 -7.75
C ASP A 118 -8.15 22.59 -6.84
N ARG A 119 -7.75 22.98 -5.63
CA ARG A 119 -8.57 23.78 -4.69
C ARG A 119 -8.63 25.27 -5.04
N GLY A 120 -8.10 25.67 -6.20
CA GLY A 120 -8.14 27.05 -6.71
C GLY A 120 -7.14 27.99 -6.02
N VAL A 121 -6.08 27.46 -5.39
CA VAL A 121 -4.99 28.29 -4.88
C VAL A 121 -4.06 28.63 -6.04
N GLN A 122 -3.97 29.91 -6.37
CA GLN A 122 -3.04 30.44 -7.36
C GLN A 122 -2.19 31.52 -6.70
N SER A 123 -0.99 31.14 -6.27
CA SER A 123 -0.03 32.06 -5.66
C SER A 123 1.36 31.78 -6.22
N PRO A 124 2.24 32.80 -6.32
CA PRO A 124 3.59 32.59 -6.82
C PRO A 124 4.35 31.55 -5.96
N GLU A 125 4.15 31.54 -4.64
CA GLU A 125 4.76 30.56 -3.74
C GLU A 125 4.29 29.13 -4.04
N GLN A 126 2.99 28.94 -4.30
CA GLN A 126 2.45 27.65 -4.70
C GLN A 126 3.01 27.19 -6.05
N ALA A 127 3.06 28.09 -7.04
CA ALA A 127 3.57 27.77 -8.37
C ALA A 127 5.06 27.39 -8.32
N THR A 128 5.87 28.13 -7.56
CA THR A 128 7.28 27.80 -7.35
C THR A 128 7.46 26.46 -6.64
N ALA A 129 6.67 26.18 -5.59
CA ALA A 129 6.75 24.90 -4.88
C ALA A 129 6.33 23.71 -5.76
N GLU A 130 5.28 23.87 -6.57
CA GLU A 130 4.85 22.86 -7.54
C GLU A 130 5.92 22.61 -8.60
N GLU A 131 6.49 23.66 -9.21
CA GLU A 131 7.55 23.53 -10.21
C GLU A 131 8.79 22.85 -9.62
N LEU A 132 9.16 23.22 -8.39
CA LEU A 132 10.26 22.60 -7.65
C LEU A 132 10.04 21.10 -7.42
N ALA A 133 8.88 20.75 -6.88
CA ALA A 133 8.51 19.36 -6.62
C ALA A 133 8.44 18.54 -7.92
N ARG A 134 7.86 19.11 -8.98
CA ARG A 134 7.73 18.47 -10.30
C ARG A 134 9.08 18.18 -10.92
N GLY A 135 9.95 19.17 -11.00
CA GLY A 135 11.27 19.00 -11.61
C GLY A 135 12.18 18.08 -10.80
N TRP A 136 12.10 18.10 -9.46
CA TRP A 136 12.83 17.15 -8.64
C TRP A 136 12.29 15.72 -8.79
N ALA A 137 10.97 15.52 -8.78
CA ALA A 137 10.38 14.19 -9.01
C ALA A 137 10.77 13.64 -10.40
N LEU A 138 10.75 14.48 -11.44
CA LEU A 138 11.20 14.11 -12.77
C LEU A 138 12.70 13.74 -12.78
N ALA A 139 13.55 14.51 -12.09
CA ALA A 139 14.96 14.17 -11.97
C ALA A 139 15.19 12.83 -11.26
N GLN A 140 14.40 12.47 -10.24
CA GLN A 140 14.45 11.15 -9.61
C GLN A 140 14.07 10.03 -10.61
N GLU A 141 13.03 10.25 -11.42
CA GLU A 141 12.61 9.30 -12.45
C GLU A 141 13.69 9.12 -13.53
N LEU A 142 14.24 10.21 -14.07
CA LEU A 142 15.33 10.19 -15.05
C LEU A 142 16.58 9.48 -14.50
N THR A 143 16.92 9.75 -13.24
CA THR A 143 18.01 9.05 -12.54
C THR A 143 17.74 7.54 -12.50
N SER A 144 16.51 7.14 -12.19
CA SER A 144 16.14 5.72 -12.12
C SER A 144 16.32 5.01 -13.46
N ARG A 145 16.13 5.71 -14.58
CA ARG A 145 16.30 5.21 -15.95
C ARG A 145 17.74 5.19 -16.43
N GLY A 146 18.65 5.87 -15.75
CA GLY A 146 20.06 6.02 -16.16
C GLY A 146 20.34 7.29 -16.96
N GLU A 147 19.38 8.21 -17.04
CA GLU A 147 19.48 9.47 -17.78
C GLU A 147 20.04 10.60 -16.87
N LEU A 148 21.19 10.34 -16.22
CA LEU A 148 21.72 11.21 -15.15
C LEU A 148 22.09 12.62 -15.63
N GLY A 149 22.53 12.77 -16.88
CA GLY A 149 22.80 14.08 -17.47
C GLY A 149 21.52 14.92 -17.63
N GLN A 150 20.42 14.31 -18.09
CA GLN A 150 19.12 14.99 -18.19
C GLN A 150 18.54 15.30 -16.80
N ALA A 151 18.71 14.37 -15.84
CA ALA A 151 18.30 14.61 -14.46
C ALA A 151 19.01 15.83 -13.86
N LEU A 152 20.32 16.00 -14.10
CA LEU A 152 21.06 17.18 -13.66
C LEU A 152 20.61 18.47 -14.35
N ALA A 153 20.40 18.43 -15.67
CA ALA A 153 19.89 19.57 -16.42
C ALA A 153 18.51 20.01 -15.91
N GLU A 154 17.64 19.07 -15.57
CA GLU A 154 16.33 19.36 -14.98
C GLU A 154 16.46 20.02 -13.61
N LEU A 155 17.37 19.55 -12.75
CA LEU A 155 17.63 20.19 -11.46
C LEU A 155 18.28 21.58 -11.60
N GLU A 156 19.02 21.83 -12.66
CA GLU A 156 19.59 23.15 -12.95
C GLU A 156 18.52 24.14 -13.43
N ARG A 157 17.55 23.65 -14.23
CA ARG A 157 16.38 24.43 -14.71
C ARG A 157 15.50 24.93 -13.56
N VAL A 158 15.27 24.08 -12.57
CA VAL A 158 14.40 24.34 -11.42
C VAL A 158 15.02 25.36 -10.42
N GLY A 159 16.30 25.72 -10.61
CA GLY A 159 16.92 26.88 -9.97
C GLY A 159 17.90 26.56 -8.83
N ARG A 160 18.69 27.57 -8.44
CA ARG A 160 19.72 27.51 -7.37
C ARG A 160 19.17 27.76 -5.97
N HIS A 161 17.91 28.16 -5.84
CA HIS A 161 17.26 28.50 -4.59
C HIS A 161 16.33 27.37 -4.17
N GLY A 162 16.93 26.24 -3.77
CA GLY A 162 16.23 25.09 -3.22
C GLY A 162 16.39 24.98 -1.70
N CYS A 163 15.85 23.91 -1.14
CA CYS A 163 16.15 23.51 0.23
C CYS A 163 17.46 22.72 0.31
N ASP A 164 18.04 22.60 1.51
CA ASP A 164 19.30 21.86 1.73
C ASP A 164 19.25 20.41 1.22
N ALA A 165 18.09 19.77 1.29
CA ALA A 165 17.88 18.43 0.77
C ALA A 165 18.04 18.35 -0.75
N LEU A 166 17.62 19.39 -1.49
CA LEU A 166 17.80 19.44 -2.93
C LEU A 166 19.28 19.61 -3.31
N GLU A 167 20.01 20.47 -2.60
CA GLU A 167 21.44 20.66 -2.86
C GLU A 167 22.24 19.39 -2.51
N THR A 168 21.86 18.71 -1.44
CA THR A 168 22.39 17.39 -1.08
C THR A 168 22.14 16.38 -2.20
N TYR A 169 20.90 16.29 -2.68
CA TYR A 169 20.53 15.40 -3.79
C TYR A 169 21.29 15.74 -5.08
N ARG A 170 21.47 17.03 -5.40
CA ARG A 170 22.23 17.48 -6.57
C ARG A 170 23.70 17.08 -6.47
N ALA A 171 24.32 17.24 -5.30
CA ALA A 171 25.70 16.81 -5.07
C ALA A 171 25.86 15.29 -5.21
N GLU A 172 24.93 14.51 -4.64
CA GLU A 172 24.89 13.06 -4.79
C GLU A 172 24.71 12.63 -6.24
N LEU A 173 23.83 13.29 -6.99
CA LEU A 173 23.57 12.99 -8.39
C LEU A 173 24.80 13.25 -9.26
N LYS A 174 25.53 14.36 -9.03
CA LYS A 174 26.81 14.64 -9.72
C LYS A 174 27.86 13.55 -9.44
N ARG A 175 27.92 13.05 -8.20
CA ARG A 175 28.81 11.93 -7.84
C ARG A 175 28.39 10.65 -8.57
N LYS A 176 27.10 10.30 -8.51
CA LYS A 176 26.51 9.14 -9.18
C LYS A 176 26.70 9.18 -10.68
N GLN A 177 26.65 10.36 -11.31
CA GLN A 177 26.89 10.51 -12.76
C GLN A 177 28.28 10.02 -13.15
N ARG A 178 29.33 10.50 -12.47
CA ARG A 178 30.71 10.11 -12.76
C ARG A 178 30.93 8.61 -12.54
N GLU A 179 30.35 8.08 -11.47
CA GLU A 179 30.39 6.65 -11.16
C GLU A 179 29.68 5.83 -12.25
N PHE A 180 28.49 6.25 -12.67
CA PHE A 180 27.67 5.60 -13.69
C PHE A 180 28.35 5.56 -15.06
N GLU A 181 28.94 6.67 -15.52
CA GLU A 181 29.67 6.74 -16.79
C GLU A 181 30.85 5.74 -16.83
N GLY A 182 31.57 5.61 -15.71
CA GLY A 182 32.64 4.63 -15.56
C GLY A 182 32.13 3.19 -15.57
N LEU A 183 31.03 2.91 -14.87
CA LEU A 183 30.42 1.58 -14.79
C LEU A 183 29.85 1.11 -16.14
N ILE A 184 29.19 1.99 -16.89
CA ILE A 184 28.66 1.68 -18.23
C ILE A 184 29.80 1.32 -19.18
N THR A 185 30.89 2.10 -19.19
CA THR A 185 32.06 1.82 -20.02
C THR A 185 32.68 0.45 -19.69
N GLN A 186 32.77 0.11 -18.41
CA GLN A 186 33.28 -1.19 -17.97
C GLN A 186 32.33 -2.33 -18.36
N LEU A 187 31.01 -2.14 -18.20
CA LEU A 187 30.00 -3.13 -18.55
C LEU A 187 30.04 -3.46 -20.04
N HIS A 188 30.14 -2.45 -20.92
CA HIS A 188 30.28 -2.66 -22.36
C HIS A 188 31.55 -3.44 -22.72
N ARG A 189 32.70 -3.09 -22.13
CA ARG A 189 33.95 -3.84 -22.33
C ARG A 189 33.85 -5.30 -21.87
N ALA A 190 33.18 -5.54 -20.75
CA ALA A 190 32.98 -6.90 -20.24
C ALA A 190 32.05 -7.72 -21.16
N LEU A 191 31.02 -7.07 -21.73
CA LEU A 191 30.13 -7.67 -22.74
C LEU A 191 30.88 -8.03 -24.02
N GLU A 192 31.74 -7.15 -24.53
CA GLU A 192 32.57 -7.39 -25.72
C GLU A 192 33.54 -8.56 -25.51
N LYS A 193 34.14 -8.66 -24.33
CA LYS A 193 35.05 -9.75 -23.96
C LYS A 193 34.34 -11.06 -23.63
N GLY A 194 33.02 -11.07 -23.53
CA GLY A 194 32.24 -12.24 -23.11
C GLY A 194 32.53 -12.71 -21.69
N ASN A 195 33.04 -11.84 -20.80
CA ASN A 195 33.34 -12.20 -19.42
C ASN A 195 32.06 -12.16 -18.57
N TRP A 196 31.23 -13.19 -18.69
CA TRP A 196 29.87 -13.17 -18.16
C TRP A 196 29.78 -12.98 -16.63
N ARG A 197 30.76 -13.42 -15.85
CA ARG A 197 30.80 -13.18 -14.39
C ARG A 197 30.98 -11.70 -14.07
N GLU A 198 31.90 -11.05 -14.78
CA GLU A 198 32.16 -9.62 -14.65
C GLU A 198 30.97 -8.78 -15.14
N VAL A 199 30.29 -9.21 -16.21
CA VAL A 199 29.06 -8.57 -16.71
C VAL A 199 27.94 -8.59 -15.66
N VAL A 200 27.74 -9.69 -14.91
CA VAL A 200 26.72 -9.74 -13.85
C VAL A 200 27.05 -8.73 -12.74
N HIS A 201 28.31 -8.70 -12.29
CA HIS A 201 28.74 -7.81 -11.23
C HIS A 201 28.61 -6.33 -11.60
N LEU A 202 29.10 -5.94 -12.79
CA LEU A 202 29.02 -4.57 -13.28
C LEU A 202 27.57 -4.16 -13.55
N ALA A 203 26.73 -5.07 -14.07
CA ALA A 203 25.31 -4.76 -14.27
C ALA A 203 24.58 -4.54 -12.92
N ASP A 204 24.89 -5.30 -11.87
CA ASP A 204 24.32 -5.06 -10.53
C ASP A 204 24.73 -3.68 -9.98
N GLN A 205 25.99 -3.26 -10.19
CA GLN A 205 26.45 -1.92 -9.79
C GLN A 205 25.75 -0.81 -10.59
N VAL A 206 25.58 -0.98 -11.90
CA VAL A 206 24.81 -0.04 -12.74
C VAL A 206 23.37 0.07 -12.25
N LEU A 207 22.72 -1.05 -11.91
CA LEU A 207 21.33 -1.07 -11.45
C LEU A 207 21.16 -0.54 -10.01
N ALA A 208 22.22 -0.54 -9.19
CA ALA A 208 22.20 0.13 -7.90
C ALA A 208 22.11 1.67 -8.05
N VAL A 209 22.69 2.22 -9.13
CA VAL A 209 22.62 3.66 -9.43
C VAL A 209 21.35 3.99 -10.23
N ALA A 210 20.99 3.16 -11.21
CA ALA A 210 19.84 3.35 -12.11
C ALA A 210 19.02 2.05 -12.24
N PRO A 211 18.07 1.79 -11.32
CA PRO A 211 17.33 0.52 -11.24
C PRO A 211 16.56 0.13 -12.51
N GLN A 212 16.11 1.12 -13.29
CA GLN A 212 15.35 0.91 -14.51
C GLN A 212 16.22 0.87 -15.77
N HIS A 213 17.54 0.98 -15.67
CA HIS A 213 18.44 1.01 -16.83
C HIS A 213 18.30 -0.27 -17.69
N ALA A 214 17.74 -0.09 -18.89
CA ALA A 214 17.26 -1.22 -19.70
C ALA A 214 18.39 -2.12 -20.21
N GLU A 215 19.51 -1.52 -20.62
CA GLU A 215 20.65 -2.26 -21.17
C GLU A 215 21.32 -3.12 -20.09
N ALA A 216 21.52 -2.57 -18.88
CA ALA A 216 22.10 -3.31 -17.77
C ALA A 216 21.21 -4.48 -17.32
N ARG A 217 19.88 -4.30 -17.27
CA ARG A 217 18.94 -5.41 -17.01
C ARG A 217 19.05 -6.52 -18.06
N LYS A 218 19.11 -6.16 -19.34
CA LYS A 218 19.29 -7.13 -20.45
C LYS A 218 20.65 -7.83 -20.38
N ALA A 219 21.73 -7.09 -20.14
CA ALA A 219 23.08 -7.60 -19.99
C ALA A 219 23.19 -8.59 -18.82
N ARG A 220 22.62 -8.23 -17.66
CA ARG A 220 22.53 -9.10 -16.48
C ARG A 220 21.77 -10.39 -16.77
N ALA A 221 20.61 -10.30 -17.40
CA ALA A 221 19.81 -11.47 -17.75
C ALA A 221 20.52 -12.40 -18.75
N LYS A 222 21.21 -11.83 -19.75
CA LYS A 222 22.01 -12.58 -20.72
C LYS A 222 23.21 -13.26 -20.05
N ALA A 223 23.95 -12.53 -19.23
CA ALA A 223 25.13 -13.04 -18.53
C ALA A 223 24.77 -14.11 -17.50
N TRP A 224 23.66 -13.95 -16.76
CA TRP A 224 23.16 -14.98 -15.85
C TRP A 224 22.90 -16.32 -16.57
N ARG A 225 22.27 -16.30 -17.74
CA ARG A 225 22.05 -17.51 -18.56
C ARG A 225 23.35 -18.15 -19.05
N ALA A 226 24.40 -17.35 -19.25
CA ALA A 226 25.69 -17.81 -19.75
C ALA A 226 26.67 -18.29 -18.64
N VAL A 227 26.44 -17.89 -17.38
CA VAL A 227 27.23 -18.30 -16.20
C VAL A 227 26.65 -19.55 -15.52
N GLU A 228 25.50 -20.06 -15.98
CA GLU A 228 24.95 -21.34 -15.50
C GLU A 228 26.00 -22.46 -15.66
N PRO A 229 26.42 -23.12 -14.56
CA PRO A 229 27.37 -24.22 -14.65
C PRO A 229 26.74 -25.43 -15.35
N PRO A 230 27.48 -26.18 -16.19
CA PRO A 230 27.02 -27.45 -16.73
C PRO A 230 27.05 -28.52 -15.63
N THR A 231 26.01 -28.60 -14.81
CA THR A 231 25.70 -29.66 -13.82
C THR A 231 24.38 -29.25 -13.15
N LEU A 232 23.24 -29.96 -13.15
CA LEU A 232 22.87 -31.36 -13.39
C LEU A 232 21.49 -31.37 -14.08
N THR A 233 21.42 -31.77 -15.35
CA THR A 233 20.14 -32.01 -16.05
C THR A 233 19.44 -33.31 -15.65
N GLY A 234 19.84 -33.95 -14.54
CA GLY A 234 19.31 -35.25 -14.12
C GLY A 234 18.63 -35.33 -12.74
N GLY A 235 18.49 -34.24 -11.99
CA GLY A 235 18.08 -34.31 -10.57
C GLY A 235 16.70 -33.77 -10.23
N ALA A 236 16.15 -32.83 -11.00
CA ALA A 236 14.90 -32.14 -10.64
C ALA A 236 13.67 -33.07 -10.76
N ALA A 237 13.68 -34.00 -11.71
CA ALA A 237 12.60 -34.96 -11.89
C ALA A 237 12.60 -36.08 -10.84
N GLU A 238 13.78 -36.50 -10.36
CA GLU A 238 13.92 -37.57 -9.35
C GLU A 238 13.60 -37.08 -7.94
N LEU A 239 13.94 -35.82 -7.61
CA LEU A 239 13.58 -35.21 -6.33
C LEU A 239 12.09 -34.89 -6.24
N ALA A 240 11.47 -34.52 -7.38
CA ALA A 240 10.02 -34.38 -7.51
C ALA A 240 9.29 -35.73 -7.36
N LYS A 241 9.93 -36.85 -7.72
CA LYS A 241 9.37 -38.21 -7.61
C LYS A 241 9.50 -38.84 -6.22
N ARG A 242 10.35 -38.30 -5.33
CA ARG A 242 10.50 -38.77 -3.94
C ARG A 242 9.54 -38.12 -2.94
N LEU A 243 8.75 -37.14 -3.38
CA LEU A 243 7.67 -36.54 -2.61
C LEU A 243 6.34 -36.97 -3.23
N GLU A 244 6.07 -38.28 -3.21
CA GLU A 244 4.72 -38.78 -3.46
C GLU A 244 3.83 -38.30 -2.32
N LEU A 245 2.94 -37.36 -2.64
CA LEU A 245 1.88 -36.86 -1.77
C LEU A 245 0.58 -37.57 -2.10
N PRO A 246 0.04 -38.41 -1.20
CA PRO A 246 -1.37 -38.79 -1.23
C PRO A 246 -2.09 -38.31 0.06
N PRO A 247 -3.43 -38.24 0.10
CA PRO A 247 -4.41 -37.75 -0.88
C PRO A 247 -5.10 -36.45 -0.36
N GLU A 248 -5.54 -35.58 -1.29
CA GLU A 248 -6.24 -34.29 -1.07
C GLU A 248 -5.79 -33.46 0.15
N GLU A 249 -4.65 -32.78 -0.02
CA GLU A 249 -4.15 -31.82 0.96
C GLU A 249 -5.05 -30.58 1.06
N LEU A 250 -5.34 -30.16 2.29
CA LEU A 250 -5.80 -28.81 2.64
C LEU A 250 -5.23 -27.74 1.69
N PRO A 251 -6.06 -26.81 1.16
CA PRO A 251 -5.56 -25.77 0.28
C PRO A 251 -4.46 -24.99 0.99
N ARG A 252 -3.24 -25.00 0.41
CA ARG A 252 -2.07 -24.36 1.02
C ARG A 252 -2.26 -22.86 1.24
N ARG A 253 -3.16 -22.26 0.45
CA ARG A 253 -3.52 -20.85 0.47
C ARG A 253 -5.01 -20.65 0.27
N MET A 254 -5.56 -19.67 0.96
CA MET A 254 -6.94 -19.24 0.79
C MET A 254 -7.01 -17.72 0.74
N LEU A 255 -7.96 -17.16 0.00
CA LEU A 255 -8.33 -15.76 0.11
C LEU A 255 -9.36 -15.64 1.24
N LEU A 256 -9.25 -14.56 2.00
CA LEU A 256 -10.21 -14.12 2.99
C LEU A 256 -10.63 -12.71 2.64
N TRP A 257 -11.88 -12.56 2.19
CA TRP A 257 -12.48 -11.27 1.88
C TRP A 257 -13.38 -10.85 3.04
N ILE A 258 -13.13 -9.68 3.63
CA ILE A 258 -13.91 -9.17 4.75
C ILE A 258 -14.57 -7.86 4.31
N ASP A 259 -15.90 -7.83 4.36
CA ASP A 259 -16.68 -6.69 3.91
C ASP A 259 -16.33 -5.44 4.72
N GLY A 260 -16.04 -4.33 4.02
CA GLY A 260 -15.67 -3.06 4.66
C GLY A 260 -14.26 -3.01 5.26
N VAL A 261 -13.49 -4.10 5.22
CA VAL A 261 -12.15 -4.17 5.81
C VAL A 261 -11.07 -4.39 4.75
N GLY A 262 -11.22 -5.41 3.88
CA GLY A 262 -10.21 -5.73 2.89
C GLY A 262 -10.04 -7.21 2.56
N GLY A 263 -9.09 -7.50 1.70
CA GLY A 263 -8.72 -8.85 1.25
C GLY A 263 -7.41 -9.32 1.84
N PHE A 264 -7.35 -10.56 2.32
CA PHE A 264 -6.17 -11.14 2.93
C PHE A 264 -5.81 -12.49 2.30
N LEU A 265 -4.51 -12.74 2.11
CA LEU A 265 -4.00 -14.06 1.73
C LEU A 265 -3.70 -14.88 2.99
N LEU A 266 -4.44 -15.96 3.22
CA LEU A 266 -4.15 -16.93 4.28
C LEU A 266 -3.16 -17.98 3.74
N CYS A 267 -1.97 -18.05 4.34
CA CYS A 267 -0.98 -19.09 4.07
C CYS A 267 -1.01 -20.14 5.20
N LEU A 268 -1.44 -21.37 4.89
CA LEU A 268 -1.61 -22.44 5.88
C LEU A 268 -0.37 -23.34 6.01
N ALA A 269 0.50 -23.36 5.00
CA ALA A 269 1.72 -24.14 5.04
C ALA A 269 2.70 -23.60 6.11
N PRO A 270 3.42 -24.47 6.84
CA PRO A 270 4.41 -24.02 7.82
C PRO A 270 5.61 -23.33 7.16
N ARG A 271 5.93 -23.68 5.91
CA ARG A 271 6.95 -23.01 5.10
C ARG A 271 6.26 -22.25 3.97
N VAL A 272 6.48 -20.93 3.92
CA VAL A 272 5.85 -20.01 2.99
C VAL A 272 6.94 -19.35 2.15
N SER A 273 6.84 -19.48 0.84
CA SER A 273 7.75 -18.87 -0.12
C SER A 273 7.35 -17.43 -0.46
N LEU A 274 8.33 -16.54 -0.54
CA LEU A 274 8.19 -15.16 -0.97
C LEU A 274 8.86 -14.98 -2.33
N GLY A 275 8.24 -14.24 -3.23
CA GLY A 275 8.87 -13.97 -4.52
C GLY A 275 8.04 -13.13 -5.48
N GLN A 276 8.54 -13.00 -6.70
CA GLN A 276 7.93 -12.14 -7.69
C GLN A 276 6.57 -12.66 -8.15
N ALA A 277 5.62 -11.75 -8.28
CA ALA A 277 4.38 -12.01 -9.00
C ALA A 277 4.69 -12.11 -10.51
N THR A 278 4.74 -13.33 -11.02
CA THR A 278 4.77 -13.58 -12.47
C THR A 278 3.71 -14.64 -12.82
N PRO A 279 3.24 -14.69 -14.07
CA PRO A 279 2.24 -15.68 -14.50
C PRO A 279 2.65 -17.14 -14.21
N ASP A 280 3.96 -17.40 -14.27
CA ASP A 280 4.56 -18.73 -14.14
C ASP A 280 5.23 -18.98 -12.77
N ALA A 281 5.28 -17.99 -11.86
CA ALA A 281 5.90 -18.16 -10.55
C ALA A 281 4.91 -18.74 -9.54
N TYR A 282 5.28 -19.90 -8.99
CA TYR A 282 4.53 -20.63 -7.97
C TYR A 282 5.04 -20.34 -6.56
N VAL A 283 5.15 -19.06 -6.19
CA VAL A 283 5.44 -18.69 -4.79
C VAL A 283 4.15 -18.50 -4.01
N ASP A 284 4.21 -18.76 -2.71
CA ASP A 284 3.06 -18.67 -1.81
C ASP A 284 2.60 -17.22 -1.68
N VAL A 285 3.55 -16.31 -1.49
CA VAL A 285 3.34 -14.86 -1.40
C VAL A 285 4.03 -14.19 -2.59
N PRO A 286 3.29 -14.01 -3.71
CA PRO A 286 3.79 -13.23 -4.83
C PRO A 286 3.64 -11.74 -4.57
N LEU A 287 4.68 -11.00 -4.95
CA LEU A 287 4.76 -9.55 -4.79
C LEU A 287 5.01 -8.92 -6.15
N PHE A 288 4.23 -7.90 -6.53
CA PHE A 288 4.54 -7.04 -7.67
C PHE A 288 5.72 -6.14 -7.32
N ALA A 289 6.90 -6.73 -7.34
CA ALA A 289 8.17 -6.09 -7.01
C ALA A 289 9.29 -6.61 -7.90
N ASP A 290 10.35 -5.83 -8.06
CA ASP A 290 11.58 -6.27 -8.72
C ASP A 290 12.42 -7.12 -7.77
N ILE A 291 11.88 -8.28 -7.45
CA ILE A 291 12.50 -9.31 -6.64
C ILE A 291 12.59 -10.60 -7.48
N SER A 292 13.33 -11.58 -6.99
CA SER A 292 13.46 -12.85 -7.68
C SER A 292 12.15 -13.65 -7.64
N ARG A 293 11.92 -14.48 -8.67
CA ARG A 293 10.77 -15.40 -8.74
C ARG A 293 10.59 -16.20 -7.45
N LEU A 294 11.69 -16.70 -6.89
CA LEU A 294 11.79 -17.18 -5.53
C LEU A 294 12.87 -16.35 -4.83
N HIS A 295 12.49 -15.66 -3.76
CA HIS A 295 13.34 -14.70 -3.08
C HIS A 295 13.75 -15.17 -1.68
N GLY A 296 12.84 -15.83 -0.97
CA GLY A 296 13.11 -16.38 0.34
C GLY A 296 11.97 -17.23 0.83
N TYR A 297 12.15 -17.76 2.03
CA TYR A 297 11.14 -18.52 2.75
C TYR A 297 10.98 -17.96 4.15
N ILE A 298 9.75 -17.99 4.65
CA ILE A 298 9.47 -17.87 6.07
C ILE A 298 8.97 -19.23 6.52
N THR A 299 9.67 -19.84 7.48
CA THR A 299 9.28 -21.08 8.13
C THR A 299 8.77 -20.76 9.52
N ARG A 300 7.63 -21.35 9.87
CA ARG A 300 7.10 -21.34 11.23
C ARG A 300 7.20 -22.72 11.83
N ASP A 301 7.65 -22.76 13.07
CA ASP A 301 7.60 -23.92 13.95
C ASP A 301 7.08 -23.53 15.36
N ALA A 302 7.32 -24.39 16.35
CA ALA A 302 6.91 -24.14 17.72
C ALA A 302 7.78 -23.08 18.44
N GLU A 303 8.99 -22.82 17.95
CA GLU A 303 9.96 -21.89 18.56
C GLU A 303 9.81 -20.47 17.99
N GLY A 304 9.28 -20.34 16.77
CA GLY A 304 8.89 -19.06 16.21
C GLY A 304 8.93 -19.04 14.69
N TYR A 305 9.50 -17.96 14.16
CA TYR A 305 9.57 -17.70 12.72
C TYR A 305 11.02 -17.55 12.28
N LEU A 306 11.42 -18.37 11.33
CA LEU A 306 12.73 -18.31 10.69
C LEU A 306 12.58 -17.80 9.26
N LEU A 307 13.18 -16.65 8.98
CA LEU A 307 13.43 -16.20 7.63
C LEU A 307 14.66 -16.92 7.07
N GLU A 308 14.56 -17.44 5.85
CA GLU A 308 15.68 -17.97 5.08
C GLU A 308 15.73 -17.29 3.71
N ALA A 309 16.79 -16.55 3.46
CA ALA A 309 17.00 -15.82 2.23
C ALA A 309 17.54 -16.77 1.16
N VAL A 310 16.84 -16.86 0.02
CA VAL A 310 17.38 -17.49 -1.20
C VAL A 310 18.17 -16.47 -2.02
N ARG A 311 17.81 -15.20 -1.83
CA ARG A 311 18.34 -14.02 -2.49
C ARG A 311 18.57 -12.94 -1.44
N PRO A 312 19.37 -11.89 -1.74
CA PRO A 312 19.73 -10.90 -0.74
C PRO A 312 18.51 -10.29 -0.04
N MET A 313 18.43 -10.52 1.27
CA MET A 313 17.40 -9.95 2.14
C MET A 313 18.05 -9.19 3.28
N ARG A 314 17.32 -8.21 3.83
CA ARG A 314 17.71 -7.52 5.06
C ARG A 314 16.60 -7.63 6.09
N VAL A 315 16.97 -7.79 7.35
CA VAL A 315 16.07 -7.63 8.50
C VAL A 315 16.57 -6.43 9.29
N ASN A 316 15.70 -5.43 9.48
CA ASN A 316 16.05 -4.18 10.16
C ASN A 316 17.35 -3.57 9.61
N GLN A 317 17.46 -3.51 8.27
CA GLN A 317 18.62 -3.00 7.50
C GLN A 317 19.87 -3.87 7.49
N HIS A 318 19.95 -4.94 8.30
CA HIS A 318 21.08 -5.85 8.34
C HIS A 318 20.91 -6.96 7.29
N GLN A 319 21.91 -7.16 6.43
CA GLN A 319 21.88 -8.28 5.48
C GLN A 319 21.91 -9.61 6.23
N THR A 320 21.11 -10.56 5.77
CA THR A 320 21.01 -11.87 6.41
C THR A 320 20.64 -12.95 5.40
N ASP A 321 21.24 -14.12 5.58
CA ASP A 321 20.83 -15.35 4.92
C ASP A 321 19.80 -16.12 5.76
N LYS A 322 19.84 -15.95 7.09
CA LYS A 322 18.89 -16.55 8.05
C LYS A 322 18.67 -15.65 9.25
N ALA A 323 17.42 -15.42 9.63
CA ALA A 323 17.08 -14.60 10.80
C ALA A 323 15.83 -15.13 11.51
N LEU A 324 15.89 -15.17 12.84
CA LEU A 324 14.69 -15.32 13.65
C LEU A 324 13.92 -13.99 13.65
N LEU A 325 12.64 -14.03 13.29
CA LEU A 325 11.80 -12.85 13.18
C LEU A 325 11.14 -12.52 14.51
N GLN A 326 11.18 -11.23 14.86
CA GLN A 326 10.49 -10.64 16.00
C GLN A 326 9.39 -9.70 15.52
N ASP A 327 8.40 -9.47 16.38
CA ASP A 327 7.33 -8.52 16.09
C ASP A 327 7.90 -7.13 15.74
N GLY A 328 7.37 -6.53 14.68
CA GLY A 328 7.79 -5.23 14.16
C GLY A 328 8.96 -5.28 13.19
N ASP A 329 9.61 -6.43 12.99
CA ASP A 329 10.75 -6.57 12.10
C ASP A 329 10.43 -6.11 10.68
N ARG A 330 11.32 -5.29 10.12
CA ARG A 330 11.24 -4.82 8.75
C ARG A 330 12.10 -5.70 7.84
N LEU A 331 11.43 -6.52 7.04
CA LEU A 331 12.03 -7.35 6.02
C LEU A 331 12.18 -6.51 4.74
N THR A 332 13.38 -6.45 4.18
CA THR A 332 13.61 -5.88 2.85
C THR A 332 14.02 -7.00 1.90
N LEU A 333 13.16 -7.28 0.92
CA LEU A 333 13.41 -8.20 -0.18
C LEU A 333 14.04 -7.42 -1.33
N GLY A 334 15.24 -7.81 -1.74
CA GLY A 334 16.01 -7.12 -2.77
C GLY A 334 16.39 -5.71 -2.32
N SER A 335 16.14 -4.72 -3.18
CA SER A 335 16.55 -3.34 -2.94
C SER A 335 15.49 -2.46 -2.28
N SER A 336 14.19 -2.76 -2.47
CA SER A 336 13.12 -1.80 -2.15
C SER A 336 11.80 -2.42 -1.65
N CYS A 337 11.59 -3.73 -1.78
CA CYS A 337 10.35 -4.35 -1.34
C CYS A 337 10.41 -4.54 0.18
N GLN A 338 9.65 -3.73 0.93
CA GLN A 338 9.68 -3.71 2.38
C GLN A 338 8.37 -4.27 2.92
N VAL A 339 8.50 -5.21 3.83
CA VAL A 339 7.41 -5.92 4.48
C VAL A 339 7.65 -5.87 5.99
N ARG A 340 6.64 -5.49 6.77
CA ARG A 340 6.66 -5.63 8.23
C ARG A 340 6.19 -7.02 8.59
N PHE A 341 6.94 -7.70 9.44
CA PHE A 341 6.46 -8.86 10.16
C PHE A 341 5.79 -8.41 11.46
N HIS A 342 4.56 -8.84 11.71
CA HIS A 342 3.81 -8.48 12.90
C HIS A 342 3.20 -9.72 13.56
N LYS A 343 3.49 -9.94 14.84
CA LYS A 343 2.94 -11.01 15.66
C LYS A 343 1.94 -10.40 16.66
N ALA A 344 0.72 -10.17 16.18
CA ALA A 344 -0.30 -9.42 16.91
C ALA A 344 -0.71 -10.04 18.26
N VAL A 345 -0.60 -11.37 18.39
CA VAL A 345 -0.92 -12.11 19.61
C VAL A 345 0.28 -12.94 19.99
N GLU A 346 0.92 -12.63 21.11
CA GLU A 346 2.22 -13.19 21.50
C GLU A 346 2.21 -14.72 21.65
N ILE A 347 1.13 -15.26 22.20
CA ILE A 347 0.93 -16.72 22.36
C ILE A 347 0.47 -17.43 21.08
N SER A 348 0.06 -16.68 20.06
CA SER A 348 -0.40 -17.24 18.80
C SER A 348 0.79 -17.52 17.89
N GLY A 349 0.81 -18.70 17.27
CA GLY A 349 1.71 -18.99 16.16
C GLY A 349 1.29 -18.30 14.85
N THR A 350 0.30 -17.42 14.83
CA THR A 350 -0.12 -16.68 13.63
C THR A 350 0.51 -15.30 13.59
N ALA A 351 1.01 -14.93 12.42
CA ALA A 351 1.62 -13.62 12.17
C ALA A 351 1.08 -13.02 10.88
N ARG A 352 1.23 -11.70 10.76
CA ARG A 352 0.84 -10.91 9.61
C ARG A 352 2.09 -10.37 8.91
N LEU A 353 2.04 -10.35 7.59
CA LEU A 353 2.96 -9.57 6.75
C LEU A 353 2.20 -8.36 6.20
N GLU A 354 2.73 -7.17 6.46
CA GLU A 354 2.19 -5.90 6.00
C GLU A 354 3.16 -5.26 5.00
N ILE A 355 2.69 -4.92 3.80
CA ILE A 355 3.53 -4.27 2.80
C ILE A 355 3.72 -2.80 3.17
N LEU A 356 4.96 -2.37 3.38
CA LEU A 356 5.30 -1.01 3.80
C LEU A 356 5.76 -0.11 2.66
N SER A 357 6.33 -0.69 1.61
CA SER A 357 6.70 0.07 0.42
C SER A 357 5.54 0.12 -0.58
N GLY A 358 5.65 0.93 -1.64
CA GLY A 358 4.59 1.09 -2.64
C GLY A 358 4.30 -0.15 -3.52
N HIS A 359 4.88 -1.30 -3.20
CA HIS A 359 4.62 -2.56 -3.90
C HIS A 359 3.27 -3.14 -3.49
N ARG A 360 2.73 -4.06 -4.29
CA ARG A 360 1.39 -4.60 -4.06
C ARG A 360 1.37 -6.13 -4.12
N LEU A 361 0.44 -6.70 -3.39
CA LEU A 361 -0.01 -8.08 -3.57
C LEU A 361 -0.94 -8.14 -4.80
N PRO A 362 -1.06 -9.29 -5.48
CA PRO A 362 -2.11 -9.51 -6.47
C PRO A 362 -3.50 -9.33 -5.90
N LEU A 363 -4.49 -9.10 -6.77
CA LEU A 363 -5.92 -8.97 -6.41
C LEU A 363 -6.21 -7.84 -5.40
N SER A 364 -5.32 -6.85 -5.29
CA SER A 364 -5.45 -5.72 -4.35
C SER A 364 -5.59 -6.15 -2.90
N LEU A 365 -4.92 -7.24 -2.49
CA LEU A 365 -4.93 -7.70 -1.10
C LEU A 365 -4.19 -6.71 -0.17
N ASP A 366 -4.74 -6.55 1.03
CA ASP A 366 -4.29 -5.63 2.08
C ASP A 366 -3.24 -6.25 3.00
N GLY A 367 -3.08 -7.57 2.96
CA GLY A 367 -2.04 -8.25 3.74
C GLY A 367 -1.99 -9.77 3.55
N VAL A 368 -0.98 -10.37 4.17
CA VAL A 368 -0.82 -11.83 4.22
C VAL A 368 -0.85 -12.28 5.66
N ILE A 369 -1.55 -13.38 5.93
CA ILE A 369 -1.60 -14.04 7.23
C ILE A 369 -0.88 -15.38 7.13
N LEU A 370 0.21 -15.51 7.88
CA LEU A 370 0.92 -16.77 8.10
C LEU A 370 0.16 -17.53 9.19
N MET A 371 -0.92 -18.24 8.84
CA MET A 371 -1.91 -18.77 9.79
C MET A 371 -1.47 -20.11 10.42
N ALA A 372 -1.33 -20.13 11.74
CA ALA A 372 -1.12 -21.33 12.56
C ALA A 372 -2.48 -21.90 12.94
N ASP A 373 -2.71 -22.21 14.20
CA ASP A 373 -3.94 -22.86 14.64
C ASP A 373 -5.14 -21.90 14.60
N THR A 374 -4.92 -20.60 14.88
CA THR A 374 -6.00 -19.61 14.99
C THR A 374 -5.65 -18.29 14.31
N CYS A 375 -6.65 -17.62 13.72
CA CYS A 375 -6.58 -16.25 13.22
C CYS A 375 -7.76 -15.49 13.83
N LEU A 376 -7.46 -14.38 14.47
CA LEU A 376 -8.42 -13.57 15.24
C LEU A 376 -8.78 -12.32 14.44
N LEU A 377 -10.07 -12.15 14.19
CA LEU A 377 -10.67 -10.95 13.64
C LEU A 377 -11.34 -10.21 14.80
N GLY A 378 -11.08 -8.93 14.96
CA GLY A 378 -11.61 -8.18 16.11
C GLY A 378 -11.10 -6.74 16.19
N PRO A 379 -11.47 -6.01 17.24
CA PRO A 379 -11.00 -4.64 17.43
C PRO A 379 -9.48 -4.59 17.65
N ALA A 380 -8.90 -3.40 17.52
CA ALA A 380 -7.46 -3.20 17.66
C ALA A 380 -6.93 -3.66 19.03
N GLY A 381 -5.67 -4.11 19.09
CA GLY A 381 -4.95 -4.43 20.33
C GLY A 381 -4.69 -5.91 20.58
N GLN A 382 -5.52 -6.83 20.07
CA GLN A 382 -5.29 -8.29 20.18
C GLN A 382 -5.77 -9.10 18.95
N ALA A 383 -6.02 -8.45 17.81
CA ALA A 383 -6.49 -9.11 16.60
C ALA A 383 -5.39 -9.26 15.54
N HIS A 384 -5.40 -10.38 14.81
CA HIS A 384 -4.51 -10.58 13.66
C HIS A 384 -4.98 -9.75 12.46
N ILE A 385 -6.30 -9.64 12.30
CA ILE A 385 -6.96 -8.74 11.35
C ILE A 385 -7.86 -7.80 12.14
N VAL A 386 -7.60 -6.51 12.00
CA VAL A 386 -8.38 -5.47 12.70
C VAL A 386 -9.69 -5.24 11.97
N VAL A 387 -10.80 -5.43 12.67
CA VAL A 387 -12.16 -5.13 12.25
C VAL A 387 -12.74 -4.19 13.32
N PRO A 388 -12.66 -2.85 13.11
CA PRO A 388 -12.95 -1.87 14.16
C PRO A 388 -14.36 -1.99 14.76
N ASP A 389 -15.35 -2.34 13.94
CA ASP A 389 -16.77 -2.37 14.32
C ASP A 389 -17.21 -3.65 15.04
N LEU A 390 -16.29 -4.61 15.26
CA LEU A 390 -16.60 -5.83 16.01
C LEU A 390 -16.59 -5.58 17.52
N GLU A 391 -17.73 -5.81 18.19
CA GLU A 391 -17.80 -5.81 19.65
C GLU A 391 -17.13 -7.05 20.27
N ARG A 392 -17.20 -8.19 19.57
CA ARG A 392 -16.62 -9.46 20.00
C ARG A 392 -15.80 -10.07 18.87
N PRO A 393 -14.67 -10.72 19.20
CA PRO A 393 -13.82 -11.27 18.17
C PRO A 393 -14.47 -12.47 17.49
N VAL A 394 -14.14 -12.62 16.20
CA VAL A 394 -14.41 -13.82 15.41
C VAL A 394 -13.10 -14.58 15.24
N VAL A 395 -13.11 -15.87 15.54
CA VAL A 395 -11.93 -16.74 15.47
C VAL A 395 -12.08 -17.67 14.27
N LEU A 396 -11.14 -17.60 13.33
CA LEU A 396 -10.90 -18.68 12.39
C LEU A 396 -9.90 -19.65 13.01
N PHE A 397 -10.13 -20.95 12.92
CA PHE A 397 -9.19 -21.94 13.41
C PHE A 397 -9.10 -23.16 12.50
N ARG A 398 -7.92 -23.78 12.48
CA ARG A 398 -7.64 -24.93 11.61
C ARG A 398 -8.30 -26.19 12.12
N ARG A 399 -8.72 -27.03 11.18
CA ARG A 399 -9.11 -28.43 11.40
C ARG A 399 -8.33 -29.31 10.43
N LYS A 400 -8.45 -30.63 10.62
CA LYS A 400 -7.80 -31.64 9.79
C LYS A 400 -8.07 -31.45 8.29
N ASP A 401 -9.30 -31.06 7.95
CA ASP A 401 -9.80 -31.02 6.57
C ASP A 401 -10.30 -29.62 6.13
N GLY A 402 -10.02 -28.57 6.90
CA GLY A 402 -10.43 -27.22 6.53
C GLY A 402 -10.21 -26.15 7.59
N LEU A 403 -10.95 -25.06 7.43
CA LEU A 403 -11.11 -24.04 8.45
C LEU A 403 -12.46 -24.20 9.16
N ALA A 404 -12.54 -23.63 10.34
CA ALA A 404 -13.79 -23.46 11.05
C ALA A 404 -13.81 -22.08 11.68
N VAL A 405 -15.01 -21.59 11.96
CA VAL A 405 -15.26 -20.28 12.54
C VAL A 405 -15.90 -20.44 13.91
N GLN A 406 -15.51 -19.58 14.84
CA GLN A 406 -16.15 -19.40 16.13
C GLN A 406 -16.45 -17.92 16.33
N ALA A 407 -17.69 -17.60 16.66
CA ALA A 407 -18.18 -16.25 16.92
C ALA A 407 -19.30 -16.35 17.95
N VAL A 408 -19.32 -15.47 18.95
CA VAL A 408 -20.31 -15.57 20.02
C VAL A 408 -21.72 -15.29 19.49
N GLY A 409 -22.67 -16.15 19.82
CA GLY A 409 -24.07 -15.97 19.42
C GLY A 409 -24.37 -16.61 18.08
N GLU A 410 -25.40 -16.09 17.40
CA GLU A 410 -25.91 -16.68 16.17
C GLU A 410 -25.37 -15.96 14.94
N PHE A 411 -25.02 -16.75 13.94
CA PHE A 411 -24.52 -16.27 12.65
C PHE A 411 -24.89 -17.28 11.57
N ASN A 412 -24.67 -16.93 10.31
CA ASN A 412 -24.93 -17.80 9.17
C ASN A 412 -23.61 -18.23 8.52
N VAL A 413 -23.55 -19.49 8.11
CA VAL A 413 -22.52 -20.04 7.22
C VAL A 413 -23.23 -20.61 6.00
N ASP A 414 -22.90 -20.10 4.83
CA ASP A 414 -23.49 -20.54 3.55
C ASP A 414 -25.02 -20.51 3.55
N GLY A 415 -25.58 -19.46 4.18
CA GLY A 415 -27.03 -19.27 4.34
C GLY A 415 -27.67 -20.10 5.45
N LYS A 416 -26.93 -20.99 6.11
CA LYS A 416 -27.42 -21.82 7.22
C LYS A 416 -27.10 -21.19 8.56
N ARG A 417 -28.14 -20.95 9.37
CA ARG A 417 -28.00 -20.45 10.75
C ARG A 417 -27.27 -21.47 11.62
N THR A 418 -26.30 -20.98 12.38
CA THR A 418 -25.50 -21.72 13.35
C THR A 418 -25.29 -20.87 14.59
N ARG A 419 -24.79 -21.47 15.66
CA ARG A 419 -24.51 -20.80 16.93
C ARG A 419 -23.13 -21.17 17.43
N ASP A 420 -22.40 -20.16 17.91
CA ASP A 420 -21.08 -20.22 18.55
C ASP A 420 -19.94 -20.72 17.66
N ARG A 421 -20.14 -21.80 16.89
CA ARG A 421 -19.11 -22.44 16.07
C ARG A 421 -19.71 -23.14 14.85
N SER A 422 -18.98 -23.14 13.74
CA SER A 422 -19.30 -23.96 12.58
C SER A 422 -18.06 -24.31 11.77
N ASN A 423 -18.10 -25.42 11.05
CA ASN A 423 -17.10 -25.74 10.05
C ASN A 423 -17.32 -24.89 8.80
N LEU A 424 -16.23 -24.60 8.11
CA LEU A 424 -16.24 -23.97 6.80
C LEU A 424 -15.81 -25.01 5.76
N THR A 425 -16.32 -24.87 4.55
CA THR A 425 -15.81 -25.64 3.40
C THR A 425 -14.63 -24.91 2.76
N SER A 426 -14.09 -25.43 1.65
CA SER A 426 -13.06 -24.70 0.90
C SER A 426 -13.56 -23.35 0.38
N ARG A 427 -14.88 -23.21 0.13
CA ARG A 427 -15.55 -21.96 -0.24
C ARG A 427 -16.74 -21.72 0.67
N SER A 428 -16.61 -20.78 1.61
CA SER A 428 -17.72 -20.45 2.52
C SER A 428 -17.90 -18.95 2.67
N THR A 429 -19.14 -18.51 2.79
CA THR A 429 -19.51 -17.16 3.19
C THR A 429 -20.10 -17.20 4.59
N VAL A 430 -19.56 -16.36 5.48
CA VAL A 430 -20.00 -16.24 6.87
C VAL A 430 -20.58 -14.84 7.09
N SER A 431 -21.75 -14.75 7.69
CA SER A 431 -22.38 -13.47 8.03
C SER A 431 -22.97 -13.49 9.45
N GLY A 432 -22.53 -12.54 10.27
CA GLY A 432 -23.15 -12.18 11.54
C GLY A 432 -23.74 -10.77 11.47
N GLU A 433 -24.15 -10.23 12.61
CA GLU A 433 -24.72 -8.88 12.70
C GLU A 433 -23.70 -7.78 12.36
N GLN A 434 -22.46 -7.94 12.82
CA GLN A 434 -21.38 -6.93 12.72
C GLN A 434 -20.25 -7.33 11.74
N PHE A 435 -20.35 -8.50 11.12
CA PHE A 435 -19.30 -8.99 10.24
C PHE A 435 -19.85 -9.80 9.09
N ARG A 436 -19.17 -9.70 7.96
CA ARG A 436 -19.34 -10.61 6.84
C ARG A 436 -18.00 -10.85 6.19
N PHE A 437 -17.71 -12.12 5.92
CA PHE A 437 -16.51 -12.49 5.18
C PHE A 437 -16.74 -13.73 4.33
N SER A 438 -15.93 -13.90 3.31
CA SER A 438 -15.89 -15.11 2.50
C SER A 438 -14.47 -15.67 2.44
N ILE A 439 -14.38 -16.99 2.35
CA ILE A 439 -13.14 -17.70 2.09
C ILE A 439 -13.23 -18.46 0.78
N GLU A 440 -12.12 -18.56 0.07
CA GLU A 440 -12.00 -19.37 -1.14
C GLU A 440 -10.58 -19.89 -1.35
N PRO A 441 -10.39 -21.06 -1.98
CA PRO A 441 -9.06 -21.63 -2.18
C PRO A 441 -8.36 -20.91 -3.34
N VAL A 442 -7.04 -20.79 -3.24
CA VAL A 442 -6.20 -20.23 -4.29
C VAL A 442 -5.39 -21.35 -4.94
N GLY A 443 -5.48 -21.47 -6.26
CA GLY A 443 -4.64 -22.39 -7.00
C GLY A 443 -3.16 -22.03 -6.95
N ALA A 444 -2.32 -22.79 -7.66
CA ALA A 444 -0.86 -22.57 -7.64
C ALA A 444 -0.45 -21.17 -8.16
N SER A 445 -1.28 -20.54 -8.98
CA SER A 445 -1.14 -19.15 -9.44
C SER A 445 -2.32 -18.30 -8.92
N LEU A 446 -2.02 -17.10 -8.39
CA LEU A 446 -3.03 -16.15 -7.90
C LEU A 446 -3.83 -15.60 -9.09
N GLY A 447 -5.05 -16.13 -9.28
CA GLY A 447 -5.93 -15.82 -10.41
C GLY A 447 -6.57 -17.04 -11.08
N LYS A 448 -6.10 -18.26 -10.77
CA LYS A 448 -6.80 -19.50 -11.15
C LYS A 448 -7.47 -20.09 -9.91
N ALA A 449 -8.79 -20.27 -9.98
CA ALA A 449 -9.50 -21.13 -9.04
C ALA A 449 -8.89 -22.54 -9.10
N GLN A 450 -8.64 -23.15 -7.94
CA GLN A 450 -8.55 -24.61 -7.88
C GLN A 450 -9.93 -25.13 -8.29
N ALA A 451 -9.94 -25.89 -9.40
CA ALA A 451 -11.14 -26.55 -9.92
C ALA A 451 -11.64 -27.61 -8.94
#